data_AF-A0A7T8KI87-F1
#
_entry.id   AF-A0A7T8KI87-F1
#
_cell.length_a   1.000
_cell.length_b   1.000
_cell.length_c   1.000
_cell.angle_alpha   90.00
_cell.angle_beta   90.00
_cell.angle_gamma   90.00
#
_symmetry.space_group_name_H-M   'P 1'
#
loop_
_entity.id
_entity.type
_entity.pdbx_description
1 polymer ?
#
loop_
_entity_poly.entity_id
_entity_poly.type
_entity_poly.pdbx_seq_one_letter_code
_entity_poly.pdbx_strand_id
1 'polypeptide(L)'
;NWLKKHMEFWPQDMWPPYSPDANPLDYAFWLHVQFKACTLRHANVEAMKASVNEHWTSMSKEYITKTCHAFKRCLEAIVIADSGYIDD
;
A
#
# COMPACT_ATOMS: atom_id res chain seq x y z
N ASN A 1 -1.72 -19.40 8.13
CA ASN A 1 -2.45 -20.43 7.35
C ASN A 1 -3.93 -20.17 7.09
N TRP A 2 -4.64 -19.28 7.84
CA TRP A 2 -6.05 -19.01 7.56
C TRP A 2 -6.30 -18.29 6.23
N LEU A 3 -5.57 -17.19 5.95
CA LEU A 3 -5.76 -16.40 4.73
C LEU A 3 -5.52 -17.23 3.45
N LYS A 4 -4.39 -17.96 3.38
CA LYS A 4 -4.09 -18.89 2.27
C LYS A 4 -5.17 -19.94 2.01
N LYS A 5 -5.95 -20.29 3.02
CA LYS A 5 -7.02 -21.30 2.92
C LYS A 5 -8.37 -20.72 2.50
N HIS A 6 -8.59 -19.41 2.70
CA HIS A 6 -9.92 -18.79 2.52
C HIS A 6 -9.93 -17.59 1.56
N MET A 7 -8.78 -17.19 1.04
CA MET A 7 -8.67 -16.09 0.08
C MET A 7 -7.87 -16.54 -1.13
N GLU A 8 -8.35 -16.15 -2.30
CA GLU A 8 -7.59 -16.25 -3.54
C GLU A 8 -6.59 -15.11 -3.59
N PHE A 9 -5.31 -15.46 -3.78
CA PHE A 9 -4.25 -14.50 -3.99
C PHE A 9 -4.04 -14.34 -5.48
N TRP A 10 -3.75 -13.11 -5.91
CA TRP A 10 -3.29 -12.88 -7.26
C TRP A 10 -1.97 -13.64 -7.50
N PRO A 11 -1.87 -14.36 -8.63
CA PRO A 11 -0.62 -14.99 -9.00
C PRO A 11 0.43 -13.91 -9.32
N GLN A 12 1.71 -14.26 -9.20
CA GLN A 12 2.81 -13.28 -9.28
C GLN A 12 2.84 -12.52 -10.60
N ASP A 13 2.49 -13.18 -11.70
CA ASP A 13 2.42 -12.66 -13.06
C ASP A 13 1.24 -11.74 -13.33
N MET A 14 0.25 -11.67 -12.41
CA MET A 14 -0.85 -10.72 -12.49
C MET A 14 -0.47 -9.32 -12.00
N TRP A 15 0.60 -9.19 -11.21
CA TRP A 15 1.04 -7.90 -10.71
C TRP A 15 1.81 -7.15 -11.79
N PRO A 16 1.41 -5.91 -12.14
CA PRO A 16 2.15 -5.13 -13.10
C PRO A 16 3.55 -4.77 -12.54
N PRO A 17 4.62 -4.91 -13.35
CA PRO A 17 5.96 -4.58 -12.91
C PRO A 17 6.11 -3.08 -12.68
N TYR A 18 6.81 -2.69 -11.62
CA TYR A 18 7.10 -1.29 -11.28
C TYR A 18 5.87 -0.40 -11.02
N SER A 19 4.74 -0.97 -10.59
CA SER A 19 3.50 -0.23 -10.28
C SER A 19 3.23 -0.14 -8.77
N PRO A 20 3.92 0.73 -8.02
CA PRO A 20 3.63 0.94 -6.59
C PRO A 20 2.23 1.53 -6.38
N ASP A 21 1.68 2.20 -7.39
CA ASP A 21 0.30 2.68 -7.46
C ASP A 21 -0.73 1.55 -7.52
N ALA A 22 -0.33 0.35 -7.94
CA ALA A 22 -1.17 -0.85 -7.91
C ALA A 22 -1.20 -1.55 -6.55
N ASN A 23 -0.39 -1.14 -5.56
CA ASN A 23 -0.31 -1.81 -4.25
C ASN A 23 -0.76 -0.89 -3.10
N PRO A 24 -1.90 -1.16 -2.43
CA PRO A 24 -2.38 -0.39 -1.28
C PRO A 24 -1.38 -0.29 -0.13
N LEU A 25 -0.52 -1.30 0.01
CA LEU A 25 0.55 -1.26 0.99
C LEU A 25 1.54 -0.14 0.68
N ASP A 26 1.89 0.06 -0.59
CA ASP A 26 2.90 1.04 -0.99
C ASP A 26 2.32 2.46 -1.08
N TYR A 27 1.22 2.65 -1.80
CA TYR A 27 0.67 3.99 -2.06
C TYR A 27 -0.07 4.61 -0.87
N ALA A 28 -0.52 3.81 0.10
CA ALA A 28 -1.31 4.30 1.24
C ALA A 28 -0.68 3.98 2.58
N PHE A 29 -0.57 2.70 2.95
CA PHE A 29 -0.18 2.33 4.32
C PHE A 29 1.29 2.66 4.61
N TRP A 30 2.19 2.31 3.71
CA TRP A 30 3.61 2.61 3.84
C TRP A 30 3.85 4.12 3.73
N LEU A 31 3.21 4.80 2.77
CA LEU A 31 3.27 6.26 2.68
C LEU A 31 2.82 6.95 3.97
N HIS A 32 1.74 6.48 4.60
CA HIS A 32 1.26 7.00 5.89
C HIS A 32 2.28 6.81 7.01
N VAL A 33 2.86 5.60 7.12
CA VAL A 33 3.87 5.31 8.15
C VAL A 33 5.14 6.09 7.89
N GLN A 34 5.61 6.16 6.64
CA GLN A 34 6.78 6.92 6.26
C GLN A 34 6.61 8.40 6.62
N PHE A 35 5.46 9.00 6.30
CA PHE A 35 5.20 10.41 6.59
C PHE A 35 5.19 10.71 8.10
N LYS A 36 4.80 9.76 8.95
CA LYS A 36 4.78 9.96 10.40
C LYS A 36 6.07 9.57 11.09
N ALA A 37 6.60 8.40 10.77
CA ALA A 37 7.78 7.84 11.41
C ALA A 37 9.08 8.46 10.88
N CYS A 38 9.16 8.83 9.59
CA CYS A 38 10.42 9.23 8.96
C CYS A 38 10.58 10.75 8.78
N THR A 39 9.68 11.57 9.33
CA THR A 39 9.82 13.04 9.32
C THR A 39 10.86 13.55 10.31
N LEU A 40 11.22 12.72 11.30
CA LEU A 40 12.22 13.05 12.31
C LEU A 40 13.39 12.08 12.24
N ARG A 41 14.59 12.58 12.57
CA ARG A 41 15.77 11.73 12.71
C ARG A 41 15.70 10.95 14.01
N HIS A 42 15.85 9.62 13.92
CA HIS A 42 15.93 8.74 15.08
C HIS A 42 17.36 8.63 15.62
N ALA A 43 17.50 8.41 16.92
CA ALA A 43 18.80 8.25 17.58
C ALA A 43 19.53 6.95 17.16
N ASN A 44 18.77 5.91 16.83
CA ASN A 44 19.27 4.62 16.37
C ASN A 44 18.18 3.82 15.63
N VAL A 45 18.56 2.67 15.10
CA VAL A 45 17.67 1.80 14.32
C VAL A 45 16.50 1.24 15.16
N GLU A 46 16.72 0.97 16.45
CA GLU A 46 15.66 0.43 17.32
C GLU A 46 14.58 1.48 17.61
N ALA A 47 14.96 2.73 17.83
CA ALA A 47 14.03 3.85 17.95
C ALA A 47 13.20 4.04 16.67
N MET A 48 13.84 3.92 15.49
CA MET A 48 13.16 3.97 14.20
C MET A 48 12.14 2.83 14.04
N LYS A 49 12.53 1.58 14.34
CA LYS A 49 11.62 0.42 14.29
C LYS A 49 10.43 0.59 15.24
N ALA A 50 10.68 1.09 16.45
CA ALA A 50 9.62 1.36 17.43
C ALA A 50 8.62 2.40 16.88
N SER A 51 9.10 3.51 16.31
CA SER A 51 8.25 4.54 15.71
C SER A 51 7.45 4.04 14.51
N VAL A 52 8.06 3.24 13.64
CA VAL A 52 7.36 2.57 12.51
C VAL A 52 6.23 1.68 13.02
N ASN A 53 6.50 0.83 14.02
CA ASN A 53 5.50 -0.07 14.60
C ASN A 53 4.37 0.69 15.31
N GLU A 54 4.71 1.75 16.05
CA GLU A 54 3.73 2.63 16.69
C GLU A 54 2.77 3.21 15.65
N HIS A 55 3.29 3.83 14.60
CA HIS A 55 2.45 4.43 13.57
C HIS A 55 1.65 3.39 12.78
N TRP A 56 2.22 2.21 12.51
CA TRP A 56 1.49 1.10 11.90
C TRP A 56 0.30 0.65 12.75
N THR A 57 0.51 0.42 14.04
CA THR A 57 -0.54 -0.04 14.96
C THR A 57 -1.58 1.03 15.28
N SER A 58 -1.21 2.31 15.18
CA SER A 58 -2.10 3.46 15.42
C SER A 58 -3.04 3.78 14.25
N MET A 59 -2.87 3.13 13.08
CA MET A 59 -3.73 3.39 11.92
C MET A 59 -5.19 3.06 12.25
N SER A 60 -6.09 4.02 12.00
CA SER A 60 -7.49 3.84 12.32
C SER A 60 -8.12 2.76 11.44
N LYS A 61 -9.02 1.97 12.02
CA LYS A 61 -9.82 0.99 11.27
C LYS A 61 -10.56 1.64 10.10
N GLU A 62 -11.02 2.88 10.29
CA GLU A 62 -11.67 3.67 9.25
C GLU A 62 -10.72 3.94 8.06
N TYR A 63 -9.48 4.36 8.31
CA TYR A 63 -8.49 4.60 7.26
C TYR A 63 -8.16 3.33 6.49
N ILE A 64 -7.97 2.22 7.20
CA ILE A 64 -7.73 0.90 6.60
C ILE A 64 -8.91 0.49 5.71
N THR A 65 -10.13 0.61 6.22
CA THR A 65 -11.35 0.23 5.49
C THR A 65 -11.55 1.08 4.23
N LYS A 66 -11.37 2.41 4.35
CA LYS A 66 -11.45 3.34 3.20
C LYS A 66 -10.40 3.01 2.12
N THR A 67 -9.18 2.70 2.53
CA THR A 67 -8.09 2.32 1.61
C THR A 67 -8.43 1.02 0.88
N CYS A 68 -8.90 -0.01 1.60
CA CYS A 68 -9.32 -1.27 0.99
C CYS A 68 -10.49 -1.09 0.01
N HIS A 69 -11.48 -0.25 0.35
CA HIS A 69 -12.60 0.06 -0.56
C HIS A 69 -12.15 0.84 -1.80
N ALA A 70 -11.12 1.68 -1.68
CA ALA A 70 -10.58 2.44 -2.80
C ALA A 70 -9.76 1.58 -3.78
N PHE A 71 -9.28 0.41 -3.35
CA PHE A 71 -8.36 -0.42 -4.14
C PHE A 71 -8.89 -0.73 -5.54
N LYS A 72 -10.15 -1.18 -5.65
CA LYS A 72 -10.77 -1.47 -6.95
C LYS A 72 -10.72 -0.27 -7.89
N ARG A 73 -11.07 0.92 -7.39
CA ARG A 73 -11.05 2.16 -8.17
C ARG A 73 -9.63 2.56 -8.59
N CYS A 74 -8.62 2.31 -7.74
CA CYS A 74 -7.22 2.54 -8.10
C CYS A 74 -6.80 1.66 -9.29
N LEU A 75 -7.17 0.37 -9.27
CA LEU A 75 -6.89 -0.54 -10.38
C LEU A 75 -7.61 -0.12 -11.67
N GLU A 76 -8.88 0.26 -11.60
CA GLU A 76 -9.63 0.77 -12.75
C GLU A 76 -8.97 2.01 -13.35
N ALA A 77 -8.48 2.93 -12.51
CA ALA A 77 -7.76 4.12 -12.97
C ALA A 77 -6.44 3.78 -13.67
N ILE A 78 -5.68 2.78 -13.16
CA ILE A 78 -4.45 2.30 -13.79
C ILE A 78 -4.74 1.73 -15.18
N VAL A 79 -5.78 0.88 -15.31
CA VAL A 79 -6.18 0.30 -16.59
C VAL A 79 -6.59 1.38 -17.60
N ILE A 80 -7.35 2.40 -17.16
CA ILE A 80 -7.74 3.50 -18.03
C ILE A 80 -6.52 4.31 -18.49
N ALA A 81 -5.60 4.63 -17.57
CA ALA A 81 -4.39 5.39 -17.90
C ALA A 81 -3.50 4.64 -18.90
N ASP A 82 -3.37 3.32 -18.75
CA ASP A 82 -2.60 2.47 -19.67
C ASP A 82 -3.25 2.39 -21.07
N SER A 83 -4.58 2.36 -21.13
CA SER A 83 -5.33 2.40 -22.41
C SER A 83 -5.30 3.75 -23.14
N GLY A 84 -4.77 4.80 -22.51
CA GLY A 84 -4.60 6.13 -23.09
C GLY A 84 -3.35 6.29 -23.96
N TYR A 85 -2.41 5.34 -23.90
CA TYR A 85 -1.32 5.22 -24.86
C TYR A 85 -1.80 4.43 -26.09
N ILE A 86 -2.60 5.07 -26.94
CA ILE A 86 -2.76 4.64 -28.32
C ILE A 86 -1.96 5.66 -29.13
N ASP A 87 -0.83 5.20 -29.70
CA ASP A 87 0.09 5.99 -30.51
C ASP A 87 -0.65 6.80 -31.59
N ASP A 88 -0.28 8.10 -31.70
CA ASP A 88 -0.54 8.95 -32.87
C ASP A 88 0.26 8.48 -34.11
#